data_AF-A0AA51Q3V4-F1
#
_entry.id   AF-A0AA51Q3V4-F1
#
_cell.length_a   1.000
_cell.length_b   1.000
_cell.length_c   1.000
_cell.angle_alpha   90.00
_cell.angle_beta   90.00
_cell.angle_gamma   90.00
#
_symmetry.space_group_name_H-M   'P 1'
#
loop_
_entity.id
_entity.type
_entity.pdbx_description
1 polymer ?
#
loop_
_entity_poly.entity_id
_entity_poly.type
_entity_poly.pdbx_seq_one_letter_code
_entity_poly.pdbx_strand_id
1 'polypeptide(L)'
;MRQRQIIQAIIKKGTDTSFTSYDNIFKVLGNYAKTNLTYDELIKLKEEYKGTGKKVEQLALKGQGTKINGVYYYMVSVNIRQNMQTILRTHLELDK
;
A
#
# COMPACT_ATOMS: atom_id res chain seq x y z
N MET A 1 -8.50 -10.13 1.47
CA MET A 1 -7.22 -10.02 2.20
C MET A 1 -5.98 -10.52 1.43
N ARG A 2 -6.09 -11.27 0.31
CA ARG A 2 -4.90 -11.77 -0.43
C ARG A 2 -4.03 -10.70 -1.10
N GLN A 3 -4.65 -9.65 -1.66
CA GLN A 3 -3.91 -8.57 -2.36
C GLN A 3 -2.94 -7.83 -1.42
N ARG A 4 -3.32 -7.63 -0.16
CA ARG A 4 -2.47 -6.95 0.84
C ARG A 4 -1.29 -7.82 1.30
N GLN A 5 -1.46 -9.14 1.32
CA GLN A 5 -0.39 -10.08 1.68
C GLN A 5 0.74 -10.07 0.65
N ILE A 6 0.43 -9.89 -0.64
CA ILE A 6 1.45 -9.77 -1.69
C ILE A 6 2.30 -8.52 -1.45
N ILE A 7 1.66 -7.37 -1.19
CA ILE A 7 2.36 -6.10 -0.91
C ILE A 7 3.21 -6.22 0.36
N GLN A 8 2.67 -6.81 1.44
CA GLN A 8 3.41 -7.02 2.68
C GLN A 8 4.60 -7.98 2.52
N ALA A 9 4.43 -9.05 1.74
CA ALA A 9 5.51 -9.97 1.44
C ALA A 9 6.65 -9.26 0.68
N ILE A 10 6.31 -8.35 -0.24
CA ILE A 10 7.30 -7.51 -0.95
C ILE A 10 8.03 -6.59 0.01
N ILE A 11 7.31 -5.86 0.87
CA ILE A 11 7.92 -4.95 1.87
C ILE A 11 8.84 -5.73 2.80
N LYS A 12 8.34 -6.85 3.37
CA LYS A 12 9.11 -7.71 4.28
C LYS A 12 10.35 -8.28 3.60
N LYS A 13 10.20 -8.78 2.37
CA LYS A 13 11.32 -9.33 1.61
C LYS A 13 12.33 -8.22 1.27
N GLY A 14 11.87 -7.00 0.94
CA GLY A 14 12.65 -5.78 0.68
C GLY A 14 13.50 -5.29 1.85
N THR A 15 13.05 -5.57 3.09
CA THR A 15 13.77 -5.24 4.32
C THR A 15 14.74 -6.33 4.79
N ASP A 16 14.61 -7.56 4.29
CA ASP A 16 15.50 -8.68 4.66
C ASP A 16 16.80 -8.63 3.86
N THR A 17 17.92 -8.50 4.56
CA THR A 17 19.26 -8.32 3.99
C THR A 17 19.71 -9.52 3.13
N SER A 18 19.44 -9.49 1.83
CA SER A 18 20.24 -10.23 0.84
C SER A 18 20.19 -9.50 -0.50
N PHE A 19 21.30 -8.81 -0.79
CA PHE A 19 21.51 -7.87 -1.90
C PHE A 19 21.30 -8.49 -3.31
N THR A 20 21.15 -9.81 -3.41
CA THR A 20 21.24 -10.59 -4.65
C THR A 20 19.91 -11.12 -5.22
N SER A 21 18.76 -10.93 -4.56
CA SER A 21 17.48 -11.54 -5.00
C SER A 21 16.41 -10.55 -5.51
N TYR A 22 16.66 -9.25 -5.48
CA TYR A 22 15.61 -8.24 -5.71
C TYR A 22 15.30 -7.97 -7.19
N ASP A 23 16.29 -8.02 -8.06
CA ASP A 23 16.09 -7.91 -9.51
C ASP A 23 15.09 -8.97 -10.00
N ASN A 24 15.17 -10.18 -9.44
CA ASN A 24 14.25 -11.25 -9.77
C ASN A 24 12.82 -10.96 -9.27
N ILE A 25 12.67 -10.35 -8.10
CA ILE A 25 11.35 -9.94 -7.57
C ILE A 25 10.76 -8.83 -8.44
N PHE A 26 11.51 -7.78 -8.76
CA PHE A 26 11.01 -6.70 -9.60
C PHE A 26 10.72 -7.15 -11.03
N LYS A 27 11.53 -8.05 -11.60
CA LYS A 27 11.24 -8.69 -12.90
C LYS A 27 9.95 -9.50 -12.88
N VAL A 28 9.72 -10.31 -11.84
CA VAL A 28 8.47 -11.07 -11.71
C VAL A 28 7.28 -10.13 -11.52
N LEU A 29 7.41 -9.08 -10.72
CA LEU A 29 6.33 -8.11 -10.51
C LEU A 29 6.01 -7.31 -11.76
N GLY A 30 7.01 -6.89 -12.54
CA GLY A 30 6.80 -6.17 -13.80
C GLY A 30 5.94 -6.93 -14.80
N ASN A 31 5.93 -8.27 -14.74
CA ASN A 31 5.09 -9.11 -15.58
C ASN A 31 3.59 -9.08 -15.17
N TYR A 32 3.27 -8.71 -13.93
CA TYR A 32 1.92 -8.80 -13.37
C TYR A 32 1.38 -7.49 -12.78
N ALA A 33 2.22 -6.46 -12.66
CA ALA A 33 1.87 -5.17 -12.08
C ALA A 33 2.40 -4.03 -12.96
N LYS A 34 1.52 -3.07 -13.26
CA LYS A 34 1.91 -1.80 -13.89
C LYS A 34 2.18 -0.78 -12.79
N THR A 35 3.35 -0.15 -12.84
CA THR A 35 3.75 0.90 -11.91
C THR A 35 4.39 2.06 -12.68
N ASN A 36 4.31 3.26 -12.12
CA ASN A 36 5.01 4.44 -12.60
C ASN A 36 6.33 4.70 -11.85
N LEU A 37 6.70 3.83 -10.90
CA LEU A 37 7.98 3.89 -10.19
C LEU A 37 9.10 3.30 -11.05
N THR A 38 10.18 4.07 -11.22
CA THR A 38 11.41 3.63 -11.87
C THR A 38 12.23 2.71 -10.96
N TYR A 39 13.18 1.98 -11.55
CA TYR A 39 14.09 1.10 -10.80
C TYR A 39 14.87 1.87 -9.72
N ASP A 40 15.43 3.03 -10.07
CA ASP A 40 16.21 3.85 -9.15
C ASP A 40 15.37 4.39 -7.98
N GLU A 41 14.11 4.77 -8.23
CA GLU A 41 13.17 5.19 -7.17
C GLU A 41 12.86 4.05 -6.22
N LEU A 42 12.73 2.81 -6.72
CA LEU A 42 12.51 1.63 -5.87
C LEU A 42 13.73 1.31 -5.00
N ILE A 43 14.94 1.47 -5.54
CA ILE A 43 16.19 1.31 -4.78
C ILE A 43 16.32 2.39 -3.70
N LYS A 44 16.02 3.66 -4.02
CA LYS A 44 16.01 4.75 -3.04
C LYS A 44 14.98 4.52 -1.94
N LEU A 45 13.75 4.14 -2.31
CA LEU A 45 12.67 3.84 -1.36
C LEU A 45 13.10 2.75 -0.37
N LYS A 46 13.81 1.72 -0.84
CA LYS A 46 14.36 0.70 0.05
C LYS A 46 15.36 1.28 1.04
N GLU A 47 16.36 2.05 0.59
CA GLU A 47 17.39 2.58 1.48
C GLU A 47 16.80 3.56 2.52
N GLU A 48 15.83 4.39 2.13
CA GLU A 48 15.14 5.32 3.04
C GLU A 48 14.24 4.61 4.07
N TYR A 49 13.60 3.51 3.69
CA TYR A 49 12.70 2.75 4.57
C TYR A 49 13.35 1.52 5.21
N LYS A 50 14.67 1.38 5.07
CA LYS A 50 15.48 0.31 5.67
C LYS A 50 15.46 0.43 7.19
N GLY A 51 14.50 -0.25 7.82
CA GLY A 51 14.34 -0.30 9.28
C GLY A 51 12.97 0.15 9.80
N THR A 52 12.14 0.79 8.97
CA THR A 52 10.80 1.27 9.36
C THR A 52 9.69 0.24 9.08
N GLY A 53 9.99 -0.84 8.36
CA GLY A 53 9.04 -1.91 8.01
C GLY A 53 8.48 -2.77 9.16
N LYS A 54 8.84 -2.47 10.42
CA LYS A 54 8.39 -3.26 11.59
C LYS A 54 6.94 -2.99 11.98
N LYS A 55 6.38 -1.82 11.65
CA LYS A 55 5.00 -1.45 12.01
C LYS A 55 4.25 -0.96 10.78
N VAL A 56 3.49 -1.86 10.16
CA VAL A 56 2.56 -1.53 9.07
C VAL A 56 1.16 -1.40 9.66
N GLU A 57 0.64 -0.18 9.73
CA GLU A 57 -0.74 0.05 10.11
C GLU A 57 -1.67 -0.23 8.92
N GLN A 58 -2.70 -1.05 9.15
CA GLN A 58 -3.66 -1.40 8.12
C GLN A 58 -4.97 -0.65 8.35
N LEU A 59 -5.19 0.37 7.53
CA LEU A 59 -6.47 1.07 7.50
C LEU A 59 -7.44 0.35 6.56
N ALA A 60 -8.69 0.24 6.98
CA ALA A 60 -9.78 -0.34 6.20
C ALA A 60 -10.97 0.62 6.21
N LEU A 61 -11.47 0.93 5.01
CA LEU A 61 -12.69 1.71 4.86
C LEU A 61 -13.88 0.83 5.28
N LYS A 62 -14.47 1.14 6.43
CA LYS A 62 -15.70 0.50 6.88
C LYS A 62 -16.90 1.19 6.24
N GLY A 63 -17.68 0.42 5.51
CA GLY A 63 -18.92 0.84 4.85
C GLY A 63 -19.96 -0.27 4.91
N GLN A 64 -21.15 0.04 4.39
CA GLN A 64 -22.26 -0.89 4.29
C GLN A 64 -22.58 -1.14 2.81
N GLY A 65 -22.89 -2.39 2.48
CA GLY A 65 -23.38 -2.74 1.16
C GLY A 65 -24.82 -2.29 1.00
N THR A 66 -25.11 -1.59 -0.08
CA THR A 66 -26.48 -1.29 -0.51
C THR A 66 -26.70 -1.78 -1.93
N LYS A 67 -27.95 -1.98 -2.33
CA LYS A 67 -28.31 -2.18 -3.73
C LYS A 67 -29.18 -1.02 -4.18
N ILE A 68 -28.74 -0.31 -5.20
CA ILE A 68 -29.49 0.78 -5.83
C ILE A 68 -29.77 0.32 -7.26
N ASN A 69 -31.05 0.22 -7.63
CA ASN A 69 -31.49 -0.26 -8.95
C ASN A 69 -30.90 -1.63 -9.34
N GLY A 70 -30.80 -2.54 -8.37
CA GLY A 70 -30.26 -3.89 -8.58
C GLY A 70 -28.72 -3.99 -8.60
N VAL A 71 -28.01 -2.86 -8.67
CA VAL A 71 -26.53 -2.81 -8.66
C VAL A 71 -26.02 -2.66 -7.23
N TYR A 72 -25.00 -3.45 -6.86
CA TYR A 72 -24.38 -3.39 -5.54
C TYR A 72 -23.39 -2.23 -5.43
N TYR A 73 -23.54 -1.43 -4.38
CA TYR A 73 -22.63 -0.34 -4.02
C TYR A 73 -22.12 -0.54 -2.60
N TYR A 74 -20.83 -0.26 -2.41
CA TYR A 74 -20.23 -0.20 -1.08
C TYR A 74 -20.24 1.24 -0.58
N MET A 75 -21.21 1.58 0.27
CA MET A 75 -21.37 2.93 0.79
C MET A 75 -20.50 3.15 2.02
N VAL A 76 -19.61 4.14 1.94
CA VAL A 76 -18.80 4.63 3.07
C VAL A 76 -19.33 5.99 3.51
N SER A 77 -19.64 6.13 4.80
CA SER A 77 -20.22 7.38 5.34
C SER A 77 -19.25 8.55 5.25
N VAL A 78 -19.78 9.77 5.15
CA VAL A 78 -18.98 11.00 5.04
C VAL A 78 -17.99 11.13 6.20
N ASN A 79 -18.42 10.85 7.43
CA ASN A 79 -17.57 10.91 8.62
C ASN A 79 -16.37 9.96 8.54
N ILE A 80 -16.58 8.71 8.07
CA ILE A 80 -15.48 7.75 7.90
C ILE A 80 -14.53 8.22 6.80
N ARG A 81 -15.04 8.79 5.71
CA ARG A 81 -14.18 9.35 4.65
C ARG A 81 -13.33 10.52 5.15
N GLN A 82 -13.93 11.43 5.92
CA GLN A 82 -13.23 12.59 6.49
C GLN A 82 -12.14 12.15 7.47
N ASN A 83 -12.45 11.23 8.38
CA ASN A 83 -11.46 10.69 9.32
C ASN A 83 -10.27 10.04 8.57
N MET A 84 -10.55 9.22 7.56
CA MET A 84 -9.50 8.60 6.75
C MET A 84 -8.66 9.62 5.99
N GLN A 85 -9.27 10.70 5.50
CA GLN A 85 -8.54 11.81 4.88
C GLN A 85 -7.62 12.51 5.88
N THR A 86 -8.09 12.77 7.10
CA THR A 86 -7.27 13.37 8.16
C THR A 86 -6.08 12.48 8.51
N ILE A 87 -6.30 11.18 8.78
CA ILE A 87 -5.21 10.24 9.10
C ILE A 87 -4.14 10.23 8.00
N LEU A 88 -4.57 10.16 6.73
CA LEU A 88 -3.65 10.12 5.59
C LEU A 88 -2.87 11.43 5.43
N ARG A 89 -3.51 12.59 5.63
CA ARG A 89 -2.81 13.89 5.56
C ARG A 89 -1.79 14.04 6.66
N THR A 90 -2.13 13.64 7.88
CA THR A 90 -1.21 13.67 9.02
C THR A 90 0.00 12.76 8.77
N HIS A 91 -0.20 11.54 8.25
CA HIS A 91 0.89 10.62 7.92
C HIS A 91 1.82 11.14 6.81
N LEU A 92 1.30 11.98 5.91
CA LEU A 92 2.06 12.58 4.82
C LEU A 92 2.59 13.98 5.17
N GLU A 93 2.41 14.42 6.42
CA GLU A 93 2.76 15.77 6.89
C GLU A 93 2.14 16.90 6.08
N LEU A 94 0.95 16.68 5.51
CA LEU A 94 0.24 17.66 4.67
C LEU A 94 -0.69 18.59 5.46
N ASP A 95 -0.76 18.43 6.78
CA ASP A 95 -1.56 19.28 7.69
C ASP A 95 -0.76 20.47 8.27
N LYS A 96 0.44 20.75 7.74
CA LYS A 96 1.25 21.94 8.07
C LYS A 96 0.93 23.11 7.14
#